data_AF-A0A2E8BDC7-F1
#
_entry.id   AF-A0A2E8BDC7-F1
#
_cell.length_a   1.000
_cell.length_b   1.000
_cell.length_c   1.000
_cell.angle_alpha   90.00
_cell.angle_beta   90.00
_cell.angle_gamma   90.00
#
_symmetry.space_group_name_H-M   'P 1'
#
loop_
_entity.id
_entity.type
_entity.pdbx_description
1 polymer ?
#
loop_
_entity_poly.entity_id
_entity_poly.type
_entity_poly.pdbx_seq_one_letter_code
_entity_poly.pdbx_strand_id
1 'polypeptide(L)'
;MSTAPFIDITPTLRLLGTAHVATASVEAVREQIETYKPKVVGVELCQTRHDALVEGRRLDKEGLRRVIKEGKAPMVLIQAMLSAEQRRMGLLEGQEPGAELLAAVEAAKEAGLDVALVDRDIQVTMRRAWKKMRWRERFRLLFSLFAEDEEAEEEIDLDELLSDSDLLSSMMQELKQFSPGAGEALIDERDRYIAEKIMQAKTDEKMLVVVGAGHLQGIQKTLTPYTPLATDEFNEISTVPKKGMFGKLLPFAIPMIVMGLVGFALLNNDDVDIVKMLTVWTLFNAIFAAIGCILARGHPLAILTAAAASPITSLNPALAAGWFAGYVQLRISEPTAEDLQLFLKGTSIGGFWSNRAGRVLLVTALTNLGSMLGAWFAAAGFIGGGVT
;
A
#
# COMPACT_ATOMS: atom_id res chain seq x y z
N MET A 1 -36.40 -3.89 6.64
CA MET A 1 -35.61 -4.83 7.47
C MET A 1 -34.32 -5.02 6.73
N SER A 2 -33.20 -4.70 7.37
CA SER A 2 -31.90 -4.89 6.74
C SER A 2 -31.68 -6.38 6.46
N THR A 3 -31.18 -6.70 5.26
CA THR A 3 -30.85 -8.07 4.81
C THR A 3 -29.46 -8.52 5.26
N ALA A 4 -28.76 -7.72 6.08
CA ALA A 4 -27.39 -8.01 6.50
C ALA A 4 -27.29 -9.31 7.33
N PRO A 5 -26.41 -10.26 6.95
CA PRO A 5 -26.25 -11.51 7.68
C PRO A 5 -25.63 -11.28 9.06
N PHE A 6 -26.14 -11.95 10.09
CA PHE A 6 -25.54 -11.93 11.42
C PHE A 6 -25.44 -13.34 12.01
N ILE A 7 -24.46 -13.56 12.90
CA ILE A 7 -24.24 -14.81 13.60
C ILE A 7 -24.04 -14.56 15.10
N ASP A 8 -24.81 -15.27 15.91
CA ASP A 8 -24.60 -15.33 17.36
C ASP A 8 -23.53 -16.37 17.69
N ILE A 9 -22.40 -15.92 18.23
CA ILE A 9 -21.30 -16.79 18.68
C ILE A 9 -21.55 -17.26 20.12
N THR A 10 -21.96 -16.33 20.97
CA THR A 10 -22.39 -16.60 22.35
C THR A 10 -23.58 -15.69 22.69
N PRO A 11 -24.27 -15.88 23.83
CA PRO A 11 -25.32 -14.97 24.26
C PRO A 11 -24.87 -13.49 24.38
N THR A 12 -23.57 -13.24 24.52
CA THR A 12 -22.97 -11.90 24.69
C THR A 12 -22.06 -11.48 23.52
N LEU A 13 -22.02 -12.25 22.42
CA LEU A 13 -21.21 -11.91 21.25
C LEU A 13 -21.95 -12.22 19.95
N ARG A 14 -22.22 -11.17 19.16
CA ARG A 14 -22.83 -11.25 17.83
C ARG A 14 -21.90 -10.66 16.77
N LEU A 15 -21.75 -11.32 15.64
CA LEU A 15 -21.08 -10.80 14.44
C LEU A 15 -22.15 -10.32 13.44
N LEU A 16 -21.93 -9.16 12.84
CA LEU A 16 -22.75 -8.57 11.79
C LEU A 16 -21.90 -8.37 10.53
N GLY A 17 -22.34 -8.93 9.42
CA GLY A 17 -21.70 -8.80 8.11
C GLY A 17 -22.20 -7.58 7.37
N THR A 18 -21.29 -6.70 7.00
CA THR A 18 -21.57 -5.52 6.15
C THR A 18 -20.97 -5.69 4.78
N ALA A 19 -21.61 -5.06 3.81
CA ALA A 19 -21.13 -4.98 2.44
C ALA A 19 -21.06 -3.52 1.97
N HIS A 20 -20.35 -3.29 0.87
CA HIS A 20 -19.79 -1.99 0.40
C HIS A 20 -20.76 -0.81 0.23
N VAL A 21 -22.03 -0.94 0.59
CA VAL A 21 -23.01 0.14 0.69
C VAL A 21 -23.09 0.66 2.14
N ALA A 22 -22.56 1.86 2.38
CA ALA A 22 -22.57 2.47 3.71
C ALA A 22 -23.99 2.68 4.25
N THR A 23 -24.95 3.08 3.41
CA THR A 23 -26.33 3.31 3.85
C THR A 23 -26.99 2.05 4.40
N ALA A 24 -26.92 0.93 3.67
CA ALA A 24 -27.46 -0.35 4.11
C ALA A 24 -26.75 -0.85 5.38
N SER A 25 -25.45 -0.60 5.49
CA SER A 25 -24.64 -0.94 6.67
C SER A 25 -25.02 -0.10 7.89
N VAL A 26 -25.27 1.20 7.74
CA VAL A 26 -25.76 2.08 8.83
C VAL A 26 -27.10 1.57 9.35
N GLU A 27 -28.03 1.26 8.45
CA GLU A 27 -29.36 0.76 8.82
C GLU A 27 -29.26 -0.59 9.55
N ALA A 28 -28.43 -1.51 9.04
CA ALA A 28 -28.17 -2.79 9.68
C ALA A 28 -27.63 -2.62 11.10
N VAL A 29 -26.64 -1.74 11.28
CA VAL A 29 -26.00 -1.49 12.57
C VAL A 29 -26.99 -0.86 13.54
N ARG A 30 -27.77 0.13 13.11
CA ARG A 30 -28.81 0.76 13.95
C ARG A 30 -29.89 -0.24 14.39
N GLU A 31 -30.38 -1.07 13.45
CA GLU A 31 -31.35 -2.13 13.75
C GLU A 31 -30.80 -3.13 14.77
N GLN A 32 -29.54 -3.56 14.62
CA GLN A 32 -28.91 -4.47 15.58
C GLN A 32 -28.64 -3.80 16.94
N ILE A 33 -28.28 -2.52 16.98
CA ILE A 33 -28.12 -1.77 18.24
C ILE A 33 -29.45 -1.75 19.01
N GLU A 34 -30.57 -1.47 18.33
CA GLU A 34 -31.89 -1.41 18.97
C GLU A 34 -32.39 -2.78 19.45
N THR A 35 -32.21 -3.82 18.63
CA THR A 35 -32.74 -5.16 18.90
C THR A 35 -31.85 -5.98 19.85
N TYR A 36 -30.55 -6.04 19.59
CA TYR A 36 -29.59 -6.84 20.38
C TYR A 36 -29.22 -6.16 21.69
N LYS A 37 -29.21 -4.82 21.70
CA LYS A 37 -28.83 -3.94 22.83
C LYS A 37 -27.40 -4.22 23.34
N PRO A 38 -26.37 -4.06 22.50
CA PRO A 38 -24.98 -4.17 22.92
C PRO A 38 -24.57 -2.99 23.83
N LYS A 39 -23.48 -3.18 24.59
CA LYS A 39 -22.76 -2.10 25.28
C LYS A 39 -21.49 -1.68 24.54
N VAL A 40 -20.91 -2.61 23.78
CA VAL A 40 -19.70 -2.39 22.99
C VAL A 40 -19.96 -2.76 21.53
N VAL A 41 -19.50 -1.91 20.62
CA VAL A 41 -19.49 -2.19 19.19
C VAL A 41 -18.04 -2.36 18.72
N GLY A 42 -17.68 -3.59 18.34
CA GLY A 42 -16.43 -3.88 17.65
C GLY A 42 -16.55 -3.56 16.16
N VAL A 43 -15.52 -2.99 15.55
CA VAL A 43 -15.52 -2.68 14.11
C VAL A 43 -14.22 -3.16 13.48
N GLU A 44 -14.31 -3.80 12.31
CA GLU A 44 -13.18 -4.28 11.48
C GLU A 44 -12.34 -3.14 10.87
N LEU A 45 -11.91 -2.21 11.71
CA LEU A 45 -11.13 -1.05 11.33
C LEU A 45 -9.93 -0.94 12.27
N CYS A 46 -8.76 -0.64 11.74
CA CYS A 46 -7.58 -0.35 12.54
C CYS A 46 -7.44 1.16 12.77
N GLN A 47 -6.70 1.56 13.80
CA GLN A 47 -6.52 2.97 14.16
C GLN A 47 -6.07 3.83 12.97
N THR A 48 -5.06 3.37 12.22
CA THR A 48 -4.56 4.07 11.03
C THR A 48 -5.65 4.32 9.98
N ARG A 49 -6.56 3.36 9.75
CA ARG A 49 -7.67 3.51 8.80
C ARG A 49 -8.78 4.39 9.37
N HIS A 50 -9.12 4.23 10.65
CA HIS A 50 -10.07 5.08 11.34
C HIS A 50 -9.66 6.56 11.23
N ASP A 51 -8.41 6.88 11.59
CA ASP A 51 -7.92 8.26 11.56
C ASP A 51 -7.90 8.80 10.13
N ALA A 52 -7.50 7.99 9.15
CA ALA A 52 -7.50 8.38 7.75
C ALA A 52 -8.91 8.67 7.18
N LEU A 53 -9.93 7.96 7.67
CA LEU A 53 -11.32 8.16 7.25
C LEU A 53 -11.96 9.35 7.98
N VAL A 54 -11.67 9.53 9.29
CA VAL A 54 -12.20 10.64 10.12
C VAL A 54 -11.56 11.97 9.77
N GLU A 55 -10.24 12.03 9.63
CA GLU A 55 -9.52 13.28 9.33
C GLU A 55 -9.68 13.69 7.85
N GLY A 56 -10.31 12.82 7.04
CA GLY A 56 -10.13 12.77 5.61
C GLY A 56 -8.68 12.46 5.26
N ARG A 57 -8.40 11.94 4.07
CA ARG A 57 -7.02 11.82 3.58
C ARG A 57 -6.42 13.23 3.45
N ARG A 58 -5.87 13.80 4.52
CA ARG A 58 -5.05 15.00 4.47
C ARG A 58 -3.64 14.52 4.22
N LEU A 59 -3.35 14.19 2.95
CA LEU A 59 -1.96 14.26 2.51
C LEU A 59 -1.58 15.73 2.66
N ASP A 60 -0.85 16.07 3.70
CA ASP A 60 -0.39 17.43 3.92
C ASP A 60 1.08 17.56 3.49
N LYS A 61 1.63 18.74 3.73
CA LYS A 61 3.01 19.06 3.35
C LYS A 61 4.03 18.18 4.07
N GLU A 62 3.77 17.88 5.34
CA GLU A 62 4.64 17.01 6.14
C GLU A 62 4.56 15.56 5.66
N GLY A 63 3.36 15.11 5.29
CA GLY A 63 3.10 13.83 4.64
C GLY A 63 3.90 13.68 3.34
N LEU A 64 3.85 14.67 2.44
CA LEU A 64 4.66 14.67 1.21
C LEU A 64 6.16 14.60 1.51
N ARG A 65 6.65 15.41 2.45
CA ARG A 65 8.07 15.39 2.86
C ARG A 65 8.47 14.02 3.40
N ARG A 66 7.61 13.39 4.19
CA ARG A 66 7.84 12.05 4.75
C ARG A 66 7.89 10.99 3.64
N VAL A 67 6.95 11.04 2.68
CA VAL A 67 6.91 10.14 1.52
C VAL A 67 8.18 10.23 0.67
N ILE A 68 8.70 11.45 0.43
CA ILE A 68 9.97 11.66 -0.29
C ILE A 68 11.13 11.06 0.49
N LYS A 69 11.27 11.42 1.79
CA LYS A 69 12.39 10.98 2.64
C LYS A 69 12.42 9.47 2.86
N GLU A 70 11.26 8.83 2.93
CA GLU A 70 11.14 7.38 3.10
C GLU A 70 11.26 6.60 1.78
N GLY A 71 11.46 7.30 0.65
CA GLY A 71 11.53 6.66 -0.67
C GLY A 71 10.22 6.03 -1.15
N LYS A 72 9.08 6.44 -0.59
CA LYS A 72 7.75 5.91 -0.91
C LYS A 72 7.09 6.62 -2.09
N ALA A 73 7.70 7.67 -2.64
CA ALA A 73 7.11 8.46 -3.73
C ALA A 73 6.63 7.62 -4.93
N PRO A 74 7.40 6.64 -5.47
CA PRO A 74 6.90 5.80 -6.56
C PRO A 74 5.67 4.97 -6.19
N MET A 75 5.65 4.41 -4.97
CA MET A 75 4.51 3.63 -4.48
C MET A 75 3.26 4.50 -4.35
N VAL A 76 3.40 5.70 -3.75
CA VAL A 76 2.28 6.64 -3.57
C VAL A 76 1.74 7.11 -4.92
N LEU A 77 2.61 7.35 -5.90
CA LEU A 77 2.19 7.65 -7.28
C LEU A 77 1.42 6.50 -7.90
N ILE A 78 1.95 5.28 -7.87
CA ILE A 78 1.29 4.11 -8.45
C ILE A 78 -0.07 3.88 -7.79
N GLN A 79 -0.15 3.97 -6.46
CA GLN A 79 -1.41 3.87 -5.73
C GLN A 79 -2.41 4.94 -6.16
N ALA A 80 -1.97 6.19 -6.28
CA ALA A 80 -2.84 7.28 -6.71
C ALA A 80 -3.31 7.09 -8.17
N MET A 81 -2.43 6.63 -9.06
CA MET A 81 -2.76 6.36 -10.47
C MET A 81 -3.76 5.20 -10.60
N LEU A 82 -3.53 4.09 -9.88
CA LEU A 82 -4.45 2.96 -9.83
C LEU A 82 -5.81 3.38 -9.27
N SER A 83 -5.83 4.15 -8.17
CA SER A 83 -7.06 4.68 -7.61
C SER A 83 -7.79 5.63 -8.57
N ALA A 84 -7.08 6.38 -9.41
CA ALA A 84 -7.70 7.23 -10.42
C ALA A 84 -8.34 6.39 -11.54
N GLU A 85 -7.68 5.32 -11.99
CA GLU A 85 -8.21 4.43 -13.02
C GLU A 85 -9.41 3.62 -12.50
N GLN A 86 -9.34 3.12 -11.26
CA GLN A 86 -10.47 2.45 -10.60
C GLN A 86 -11.71 3.34 -10.53
N ARG A 87 -11.56 4.65 -10.27
CA ARG A 87 -12.70 5.59 -10.29
C ARG A 87 -13.22 5.81 -11.71
N ARG A 88 -12.32 5.89 -12.69
CA ARG A 88 -12.68 6.09 -14.09
C ARG A 88 -13.49 4.92 -14.64
N MET A 89 -13.13 3.70 -14.25
CA MET A 89 -13.84 2.47 -14.63
C MET A 89 -15.14 2.25 -13.86
N GLY A 90 -15.56 3.18 -12.98
CA GLY A 90 -16.79 3.02 -12.19
C GLY A 90 -16.72 1.96 -11.10
N LEU A 91 -15.60 1.23 -10.96
CA LEU A 91 -15.36 0.19 -9.94
C LEU A 91 -15.36 0.74 -8.50
N LEU A 92 -15.41 2.05 -8.34
CA LEU A 92 -15.64 2.73 -7.07
C LEU A 92 -17.04 3.33 -7.15
N GLU A 93 -18.05 2.57 -6.73
CA GLU A 93 -19.44 3.01 -6.56
C GLU A 93 -19.55 4.12 -5.49
N GLY A 94 -19.07 5.32 -5.81
CA GLY A 94 -19.28 6.55 -5.03
C GLY A 94 -18.80 6.58 -3.57
N GLN A 95 -18.30 5.48 -3.00
CA GLN A 95 -18.04 5.32 -1.56
C GLN A 95 -16.60 4.87 -1.32
N GLU A 96 -15.93 5.50 -0.36
CA GLU A 96 -14.55 5.15 -0.02
C GLU A 96 -14.52 3.78 0.69
N PRO A 97 -13.63 2.84 0.31
CA PRO A 97 -13.54 1.55 1.00
C PRO A 97 -13.31 1.68 2.52
N GLY A 98 -14.26 1.17 3.31
CA GLY A 98 -14.29 1.34 4.78
C GLY A 98 -15.19 2.48 5.27
N ALA A 99 -15.85 3.22 4.38
CA ALA A 99 -16.87 4.19 4.76
C ALA A 99 -18.05 3.52 5.48
N GLU A 100 -18.41 2.31 5.08
CA GLU A 100 -19.42 1.47 5.74
C GLU A 100 -19.07 1.15 7.20
N LEU A 101 -17.78 0.89 7.47
CA LEU A 101 -17.27 0.61 8.80
C LEU A 101 -17.16 1.90 9.63
N LEU A 102 -16.78 3.02 9.03
CA LEU A 102 -16.79 4.32 9.71
C LEU A 102 -18.22 4.72 10.10
N ALA A 103 -19.19 4.52 9.20
CA ALA A 103 -20.60 4.70 9.48
C ALA A 103 -21.07 3.90 10.71
N ALA A 104 -20.60 2.67 10.85
CA ALA A 104 -20.87 1.84 12.03
C ALA A 104 -20.27 2.44 13.32
N VAL A 105 -19.05 2.99 13.25
CA VAL A 105 -18.42 3.71 14.37
C VAL A 105 -19.24 4.95 14.75
N GLU A 106 -19.70 5.72 13.77
CA GLU A 106 -20.52 6.92 14.01
C GLU A 106 -21.87 6.56 14.63
N ALA A 107 -22.58 5.58 14.10
CA ALA A 107 -23.85 5.09 14.65
C ALA A 107 -23.72 4.58 16.10
N ALA A 108 -22.63 3.88 16.41
CA ALA A 108 -22.35 3.43 17.78
C ALA A 108 -22.09 4.59 18.74
N LYS A 109 -21.33 5.61 18.30
CA LYS A 109 -21.06 6.82 19.10
C LYS A 109 -22.33 7.66 19.31
N GLU A 110 -23.17 7.80 18.29
CA GLU A 110 -24.48 8.47 18.39
C GLU A 110 -25.38 7.80 19.43
N ALA A 111 -25.32 6.46 19.52
CA ALA A 111 -26.04 5.67 20.52
C ALA A 111 -25.38 5.67 21.92
N GLY A 112 -24.24 6.35 22.10
CA GLY A 112 -23.51 6.40 23.37
C GLY A 112 -22.85 5.08 23.77
N LEU A 113 -22.48 4.24 22.80
CA LEU A 113 -21.83 2.94 23.02
C LEU A 113 -20.32 3.06 22.91
N ASP A 114 -19.60 2.18 23.61
CA ASP A 114 -18.15 2.06 23.47
C ASP A 114 -17.79 1.42 22.14
N VAL A 115 -16.75 1.94 21.47
CA VAL A 115 -16.26 1.42 20.18
C VAL A 115 -14.91 0.76 20.35
N ALA A 116 -14.78 -0.48 19.87
CA ALA A 116 -13.53 -1.23 19.84
C ALA A 116 -13.06 -1.45 18.39
N LEU A 117 -11.85 -0.98 18.07
CA LEU A 117 -11.20 -1.23 16.79
C LEU A 117 -10.52 -2.60 16.80
N VAL A 118 -11.02 -3.56 16.03
CA VAL A 118 -10.60 -4.98 16.12
C VAL A 118 -9.74 -5.47 14.96
N ASP A 119 -9.38 -4.61 13.99
CA ASP A 119 -8.57 -5.01 12.83
C ASP A 119 -7.08 -4.63 12.97
N ARG A 120 -6.25 -5.34 12.20
CA ARG A 120 -4.80 -5.13 12.08
C ARG A 120 -4.50 -3.94 11.18
N ASP A 121 -3.35 -3.30 11.39
CA ASP A 121 -2.87 -2.28 10.47
C ASP A 121 -2.79 -2.84 9.03
N ILE A 122 -3.47 -2.18 8.10
CA ILE A 122 -3.59 -2.63 6.72
C ILE A 122 -2.23 -2.70 6.01
N GLN A 123 -1.28 -1.83 6.35
CA GLN A 123 0.07 -1.88 5.78
C GLN A 123 0.83 -3.11 6.27
N VAL A 124 0.60 -3.54 7.52
CA VAL A 124 1.15 -4.81 8.03
C VAL A 124 0.55 -5.97 7.24
N THR A 125 -0.77 -6.04 7.14
CA THR A 125 -1.51 -7.06 6.38
C THR A 125 -0.98 -7.19 4.94
N MET A 126 -0.89 -6.07 4.21
CA MET A 126 -0.42 -6.05 2.82
C MET A 126 1.05 -6.47 2.67
N ARG A 127 1.92 -6.01 3.58
CA ARG A 127 3.34 -6.42 3.55
C ARG A 127 3.51 -7.90 3.87
N ARG A 128 2.67 -8.47 4.74
CA ARG A 128 2.67 -9.90 5.05
C ARG A 128 2.22 -10.73 3.85
N ALA A 129 1.12 -10.34 3.21
CA ALA A 129 0.65 -10.97 1.97
C ALA A 129 1.74 -11.00 0.91
N TRP A 130 2.39 -9.85 0.66
CA TRP A 130 3.50 -9.79 -0.30
C TRP A 130 4.67 -10.73 0.05
N LYS A 131 4.99 -10.87 1.33
CA LYS A 131 6.08 -11.73 1.79
C LYS A 131 5.75 -13.22 1.72
N LYS A 132 4.50 -13.61 2.02
CA LYS A 132 4.04 -14.99 1.95
C LYS A 132 3.84 -15.48 0.52
N MET A 133 3.57 -14.58 -0.43
CA MET A 133 3.54 -14.92 -1.85
C MET A 133 4.88 -15.46 -2.35
N ARG A 134 4.84 -16.60 -3.04
CA ARG A 134 5.98 -17.12 -3.81
C ARG A 134 6.29 -16.20 -4.98
N TRP A 135 7.52 -16.28 -5.51
CA TRP A 135 7.90 -15.46 -6.67
C TRP A 135 6.94 -15.64 -7.85
N ARG A 136 6.50 -16.87 -8.14
CA ARG A 136 5.52 -17.17 -9.20
C ARG A 136 4.18 -16.46 -8.99
N GLU A 137 3.68 -16.42 -7.76
CA GLU A 137 2.43 -15.72 -7.42
C GLU A 137 2.57 -14.22 -7.65
N ARG A 138 3.71 -13.63 -7.25
CA ARG A 138 4.00 -12.21 -7.49
C ARG A 138 4.03 -11.88 -8.99
N PHE A 139 4.71 -12.70 -9.80
CA PHE A 139 4.77 -12.48 -11.24
C PHE A 139 3.41 -12.64 -11.91
N ARG A 140 2.62 -13.64 -11.50
CA ARG A 140 1.28 -13.86 -12.04
C ARG A 140 0.34 -12.71 -11.73
N LEU A 141 0.36 -12.21 -10.48
CA LEU A 141 -0.45 -11.05 -10.06
C LEU A 141 -0.01 -9.77 -10.78
N LEU A 142 1.29 -9.56 -10.97
CA LEU A 142 1.77 -8.42 -11.76
C LEU A 142 1.32 -8.55 -13.21
N PHE A 143 1.42 -9.75 -13.80
CA PHE A 143 1.00 -9.98 -15.18
C PHE A 143 -0.50 -9.81 -15.38
N SER A 144 -1.34 -10.25 -14.44
CA SER A 144 -2.81 -10.06 -14.52
C SER A 144 -3.22 -8.59 -14.40
N LEU A 145 -2.42 -7.73 -13.76
CA LEU A 145 -2.67 -6.28 -13.73
C LEU A 145 -2.27 -5.57 -15.04
N PHE A 146 -1.47 -6.21 -15.89
CA PHE A 146 -1.03 -5.67 -17.19
C PHE A 146 -1.64 -6.42 -18.38
N ALA A 147 -2.31 -7.55 -18.15
CA ALA A 147 -3.14 -8.18 -19.14
C ALA A 147 -4.37 -7.29 -19.31
N GLU A 148 -4.56 -6.74 -20.50
CA GLU A 148 -5.83 -6.13 -20.89
C GLU A 148 -6.85 -7.28 -20.94
N ASP A 149 -7.74 -7.34 -19.94
CA ASP A 149 -8.89 -8.23 -20.01
C ASP A 149 -9.85 -7.67 -21.07
N GLU A 150 -9.87 -8.31 -22.25
CA GLU A 150 -10.90 -8.10 -23.28
C GLU A 150 -12.26 -8.75 -22.89
N GLU A 151 -12.32 -9.50 -21.80
CA GLU A 151 -13.51 -10.26 -21.37
C GLU A 151 -13.80 -10.05 -19.87
N ALA A 152 -14.45 -8.95 -19.51
CA ALA A 152 -15.10 -8.81 -18.20
C ALA A 152 -16.26 -7.79 -18.26
N GLU A 153 -17.24 -8.07 -19.12
CA GLU A 153 -18.60 -7.49 -19.02
C GLU A 153 -19.57 -8.59 -18.55
N GLU A 154 -19.40 -9.08 -17.33
CA GLU A 154 -20.52 -9.63 -16.57
C GLU A 154 -20.77 -8.68 -15.40
N GLU A 155 -21.87 -7.92 -15.47
CA GLU A 155 -22.43 -7.22 -14.32
C GLU A 155 -22.81 -8.28 -13.28
N ILE A 156 -21.89 -8.56 -12.36
CA ILE A 156 -22.18 -9.37 -11.18
C ILE A 156 -23.09 -8.52 -10.29
N ASP A 157 -24.32 -8.98 -10.07
CA ASP A 157 -25.24 -8.38 -9.09
C ASP A 157 -24.65 -8.59 -7.68
N LEU A 158 -24.00 -7.53 -7.17
CA LEU A 158 -23.29 -7.56 -5.89
C LEU A 158 -24.25 -7.81 -4.73
N ASP A 159 -25.48 -7.30 -4.76
CA ASP A 159 -26.45 -7.50 -3.68
C ASP A 159 -26.83 -8.97 -3.56
N GLU A 160 -26.96 -9.69 -4.69
CA GLU A 160 -27.17 -11.14 -4.70
C GLU A 160 -25.92 -11.87 -4.17
N LEU A 161 -24.73 -11.48 -4.63
CA LEU A 161 -23.45 -12.09 -4.20
C LEU A 161 -23.13 -11.90 -2.71
N LEU A 162 -23.57 -10.80 -2.12
CA LEU A 162 -23.37 -10.46 -0.70
C LEU A 162 -24.44 -11.09 0.19
N SER A 163 -25.64 -11.30 -0.35
CA SER A 163 -26.71 -12.05 0.32
C SER A 163 -26.42 -13.55 0.37
N ASP A 164 -25.66 -14.06 -0.61
CA ASP A 164 -25.24 -15.45 -0.69
C ASP A 164 -23.83 -15.63 -0.11
N SER A 165 -23.80 -15.98 1.17
CA SER A 165 -22.56 -16.27 1.89
C SER A 165 -21.72 -17.39 1.26
N ASP A 166 -22.32 -18.28 0.46
CA ASP A 166 -21.64 -19.41 -0.18
C ASP A 166 -20.97 -18.98 -1.49
N LEU A 167 -21.59 -18.08 -2.28
CA LEU A 167 -20.97 -17.45 -3.45
C LEU A 167 -19.79 -16.55 -3.08
N LEU A 168 -19.92 -15.74 -2.04
CA LEU A 168 -18.79 -14.92 -1.57
C LEU A 168 -17.63 -15.78 -1.06
N SER A 169 -17.94 -16.88 -0.37
CA SER A 169 -16.95 -17.83 0.13
C SER A 169 -16.24 -18.57 -1.01
N SER A 170 -16.95 -18.94 -2.08
CA SER A 170 -16.36 -19.60 -3.24
C SER A 170 -15.37 -18.69 -3.98
N MET A 171 -15.69 -17.41 -4.16
CA MET A 171 -14.76 -16.43 -4.75
C MET A 171 -13.51 -16.19 -3.88
N MET A 172 -13.69 -16.10 -2.56
CA MET A 172 -12.57 -16.03 -1.62
C MET A 172 -11.69 -17.29 -1.69
N GLN A 173 -12.30 -18.45 -1.92
CA GLN A 173 -11.61 -19.71 -2.09
C GLN A 173 -10.87 -19.80 -3.44
N GLU A 174 -11.43 -19.24 -4.51
CA GLU A 174 -10.76 -19.12 -5.81
C GLU A 174 -9.55 -18.17 -5.74
N LEU A 175 -9.67 -17.04 -5.05
CA LEU A 175 -8.55 -16.15 -4.77
C LEU A 175 -7.43 -16.85 -3.96
N LYS A 176 -7.80 -17.70 -2.99
CA LYS A 176 -6.86 -18.56 -2.27
C LYS A 176 -6.19 -19.60 -3.17
N GLN A 177 -6.90 -20.16 -4.15
CA GLN A 177 -6.29 -21.07 -5.13
C GLN A 177 -5.32 -20.33 -6.07
N PHE A 178 -5.65 -19.09 -6.45
CA PHE A 178 -4.82 -18.26 -7.31
C PHE A 178 -3.52 -17.80 -6.63
N SER A 179 -3.60 -17.30 -5.39
CA SER A 179 -2.45 -16.93 -4.56
C SER A 179 -2.61 -17.42 -3.12
N PRO A 180 -2.17 -18.65 -2.83
CA PRO A 180 -2.27 -19.24 -1.49
C PRO A 180 -1.57 -18.40 -0.42
N GLY A 181 -0.41 -17.81 -0.73
CA GLY A 181 0.34 -16.99 0.24
C GLY A 181 -0.35 -15.66 0.55
N ALA A 182 -1.03 -15.06 -0.43
CA ALA A 182 -1.82 -13.86 -0.18
C ALA A 182 -3.09 -14.18 0.61
N GLY A 183 -3.80 -15.26 0.24
CA GLY A 183 -5.00 -15.72 0.92
C GLY A 183 -4.77 -16.07 2.39
N GLU A 184 -3.65 -16.72 2.71
CA GLU A 184 -3.27 -17.01 4.09
C GLU A 184 -3.11 -15.73 4.92
N ALA A 185 -2.46 -14.69 4.38
CA ALA A 185 -2.19 -13.45 5.13
C ALA A 185 -3.38 -12.47 5.18
N LEU A 186 -4.16 -12.38 4.09
CA LEU A 186 -5.28 -11.44 3.94
C LEU A 186 -6.56 -11.94 4.59
N ILE A 187 -6.74 -13.27 4.64
CA ILE A 187 -7.96 -13.90 5.16
C ILE A 187 -7.60 -14.65 6.45
N ASP A 188 -6.89 -15.77 6.37
CA ASP A 188 -6.75 -16.69 7.53
C ASP A 188 -6.02 -16.06 8.74
N GLU A 189 -4.92 -15.35 8.52
CA GLU A 189 -4.23 -14.61 9.58
C GLU A 189 -5.02 -13.40 10.07
N ARG A 190 -5.79 -12.77 9.18
CA ARG A 190 -6.56 -11.57 9.51
C ARG A 190 -7.77 -11.94 10.37
N ASP A 191 -8.48 -13.00 10.00
CA ASP A 191 -9.61 -13.54 10.77
C ASP A 191 -9.16 -13.95 12.17
N ARG A 192 -8.00 -14.63 12.28
CA ARG A 192 -7.42 -15.00 13.58
C ARG A 192 -7.03 -13.78 14.41
N TYR A 193 -6.44 -12.76 13.78
CA TYR A 193 -6.12 -11.51 14.46
C TYR A 193 -7.38 -10.82 14.98
N ILE A 194 -8.41 -10.71 14.14
CA ILE A 194 -9.69 -10.07 14.48
C ILE A 194 -10.37 -10.85 15.61
N ALA A 195 -10.45 -12.17 15.52
CA ALA A 195 -11.04 -13.03 16.55
C ALA A 195 -10.35 -12.84 17.91
N GLU A 196 -9.01 -12.83 17.94
CA GLU A 196 -8.24 -12.57 19.17
C GLU A 196 -8.47 -11.15 19.70
N LYS A 197 -8.54 -10.14 18.82
CA LYS A 197 -8.86 -8.76 19.22
C LYS A 197 -10.28 -8.61 19.77
N ILE A 198 -11.26 -9.29 19.19
CA ILE A 198 -12.62 -9.36 19.72
C ILE A 198 -12.58 -9.91 21.14
N MET A 199 -11.89 -11.03 21.36
CA MET A 199 -11.83 -11.66 22.68
C MET A 199 -11.06 -10.84 23.72
N GLN A 200 -10.04 -10.07 23.30
CA GLN A 200 -9.35 -9.10 24.17
C GLN A 200 -10.21 -7.88 24.52
N ALA A 201 -11.09 -7.44 23.62
CA ALA A 201 -11.99 -6.32 23.82
C ALA A 201 -13.31 -6.72 24.49
N LYS A 202 -13.64 -8.03 24.49
CA LYS A 202 -14.89 -8.56 25.00
C LYS A 202 -14.98 -8.34 26.52
N THR A 203 -16.14 -7.84 26.94
CA THR A 203 -16.53 -7.74 28.36
C THR A 203 -17.63 -8.77 28.66
N ASP A 204 -18.12 -8.80 29.91
CA ASP A 204 -19.29 -9.62 30.28
C ASP A 204 -20.59 -9.10 29.64
N GLU A 205 -20.58 -7.86 29.18
CA GLU A 205 -21.69 -7.24 28.48
C GLU A 205 -21.81 -7.72 27.03
N LYS A 206 -22.97 -7.47 26.42
CA LYS A 206 -23.21 -7.78 25.01
C LYS A 206 -22.32 -6.95 24.10
N MET A 207 -21.62 -7.62 23.19
CA MET A 207 -20.79 -7.01 22.16
C MET A 207 -21.33 -7.35 20.76
N LEU A 208 -21.53 -6.31 19.94
CA LEU A 208 -21.84 -6.44 18.51
C LEU A 208 -20.57 -6.16 17.72
N VAL A 209 -20.14 -7.06 16.83
CA VAL A 209 -18.95 -6.86 16.01
C VAL A 209 -19.35 -6.72 14.54
N VAL A 210 -19.00 -5.59 13.94
CA VAL A 210 -19.29 -5.25 12.54
C VAL A 210 -18.06 -5.56 11.69
N VAL A 211 -18.19 -6.50 10.76
CA VAL A 211 -17.12 -7.00 9.89
C VAL A 211 -17.61 -7.07 8.45
N GLY A 212 -16.69 -7.04 7.48
CA GLY A 212 -17.02 -7.36 6.10
C GLY A 212 -17.60 -8.77 5.99
N ALA A 213 -18.63 -8.95 5.17
CA ALA A 213 -19.33 -10.23 5.02
C ALA A 213 -18.37 -11.41 4.72
N GLY A 214 -17.29 -11.18 3.97
CA GLY A 214 -16.29 -12.21 3.62
C GLY A 214 -15.46 -12.72 4.80
N HIS A 215 -15.39 -11.99 5.91
CA HIS A 215 -14.65 -12.39 7.13
C HIS A 215 -15.53 -13.12 8.15
N LEU A 216 -16.85 -13.09 7.96
CA LEU A 216 -17.82 -13.50 8.96
C LEU A 216 -17.70 -14.99 9.32
N GLN A 217 -17.64 -15.88 8.32
CA GLN A 217 -17.47 -17.32 8.55
C GLN A 217 -16.09 -17.68 9.12
N GLY A 218 -15.03 -17.01 8.65
CA GLY A 218 -13.66 -17.28 9.10
C GLY A 218 -13.42 -16.88 10.56
N ILE A 219 -14.00 -15.75 10.98
CA ILE A 219 -13.99 -15.31 12.39
C ILE A 219 -14.83 -16.27 13.24
N GLN A 220 -16.04 -16.64 12.80
CA GLN A 220 -16.88 -17.61 13.50
C GLN A 220 -16.14 -18.93 13.75
N LYS A 221 -15.49 -19.47 12.73
CA LYS A 221 -14.73 -20.72 12.82
C LYS A 221 -13.59 -20.62 13.85
N THR A 222 -12.98 -19.46 13.98
CA THR A 222 -11.91 -19.21 14.96
C THR A 222 -12.46 -19.07 16.38
N LEU A 223 -13.67 -18.54 16.54
CA LEU A 223 -14.32 -18.35 17.85
C LEU A 223 -15.09 -19.58 18.35
N THR A 224 -15.31 -20.60 17.50
CA THR A 224 -16.14 -21.78 17.84
C THR A 224 -15.46 -23.10 17.44
N PRO A 225 -14.72 -23.78 18.35
CA PRO A 225 -14.38 -23.37 19.72
C PRO A 225 -13.23 -22.36 19.77
N TYR A 226 -13.36 -21.35 20.62
CA TYR A 226 -12.30 -20.37 20.83
C TYR A 226 -11.07 -21.01 21.48
N THR A 227 -9.93 -20.87 20.81
CA THR A 227 -8.61 -21.21 21.36
C THR A 227 -7.76 -19.94 21.33
N PRO A 228 -7.34 -19.41 22.49
CA PRO A 228 -6.50 -18.21 22.55
C PRO A 228 -5.20 -18.40 21.78
N LEU A 229 -4.81 -17.39 21.01
CA LEU A 229 -3.49 -17.40 20.36
C LEU A 229 -2.40 -17.28 21.42
N ALA A 230 -1.33 -18.07 21.28
CA ALA A 230 -0.14 -17.87 22.09
C ALA A 230 0.43 -16.46 21.85
N THR A 231 0.94 -15.80 22.89
CA THR A 231 1.45 -14.43 22.81
C THR A 231 2.47 -14.25 21.69
N ASP A 232 3.34 -15.23 21.47
CA ASP A 232 4.35 -15.20 20.40
C ASP A 232 3.72 -15.28 19.01
N GLU A 233 2.69 -16.11 18.83
CA GLU A 233 1.96 -16.23 17.56
C GLU A 233 1.17 -14.95 17.26
N PHE A 234 0.49 -14.39 18.27
CA PHE A 234 -0.21 -13.12 18.13
C PHE A 234 0.76 -12.00 17.74
N ASN A 235 1.93 -11.90 18.37
CA ASN A 235 2.96 -10.93 18.02
C ASN A 235 3.52 -11.15 16.61
N GLU A 236 3.67 -12.40 16.18
CA GLU A 236 4.11 -12.73 14.83
C GLU A 236 3.12 -12.22 13.79
N ILE A 237 1.82 -12.51 13.94
CA ILE A 237 0.80 -12.06 12.98
C ILE A 237 0.52 -10.55 13.09
N SER A 238 0.85 -9.92 14.23
CA SER A 238 0.72 -8.47 14.47
C SER A 238 1.78 -7.64 13.76
N THR A 239 2.91 -8.24 13.36
CA THR A 239 4.07 -7.51 12.86
C THR A 239 4.50 -7.96 11.47
N VAL A 240 5.28 -7.12 10.79
CA VAL A 240 5.86 -7.48 9.49
C VAL A 240 7.07 -8.39 9.74
N PRO A 241 7.17 -9.55 9.06
CA PRO A 241 8.31 -10.45 9.20
C PRO A 241 9.62 -9.70 9.03
N LYS A 242 10.66 -10.00 9.81
CA LYS A 242 11.95 -9.30 9.67
C LYS A 242 12.57 -9.59 8.30
N LYS A 243 13.30 -8.63 7.72
CA LYS A 243 14.09 -8.88 6.49
C LYS A 243 15.23 -9.83 6.85
N GLY A 244 15.35 -10.95 6.13
CA GLY A 244 16.50 -11.86 6.24
C GLY A 244 17.81 -11.19 5.82
N MET A 245 18.96 -11.82 6.10
CA MET A 245 20.29 -11.25 5.84
C MET A 245 20.47 -10.83 4.37
N PHE A 246 19.99 -11.63 3.42
CA PHE A 246 20.00 -11.31 1.99
C PHE A 246 19.25 -10.02 1.65
N GLY A 247 18.12 -9.75 2.30
CA GLY A 247 17.35 -8.51 2.11
C GLY A 247 18.04 -7.26 2.67
N LYS A 248 19.02 -7.43 3.57
CA LYS A 248 19.89 -6.35 4.06
C LYS A 248 21.10 -6.13 3.17
N LEU A 249 21.62 -7.20 2.55
CA LEU A 249 22.79 -7.15 1.68
C LEU A 249 22.46 -6.74 0.23
N LEU A 250 21.24 -7.04 -0.24
CA LEU A 250 20.83 -6.79 -1.64
C LEU A 250 21.02 -5.34 -2.12
N PRO A 251 20.68 -4.29 -1.33
CA PRO A 251 20.92 -2.91 -1.75
C PRO A 251 22.41 -2.57 -1.96
N PHE A 252 23.31 -3.32 -1.31
CA PHE A 252 24.76 -3.17 -1.44
C PHE A 252 25.38 -4.07 -2.52
N ALA A 253 24.62 -5.03 -3.05
CA ALA A 253 25.11 -5.95 -4.06
C ALA A 253 25.52 -5.20 -5.34
N ILE A 254 24.69 -4.26 -5.82
CA ILE A 254 24.99 -3.49 -7.03
C ILE A 254 26.25 -2.61 -6.83
N PRO A 255 26.36 -1.76 -5.78
CA PRO A 255 27.60 -1.05 -5.49
C PRO A 255 28.82 -1.97 -5.35
N MET A 256 28.71 -3.11 -4.67
CA MET A 256 29.84 -4.05 -4.53
C MET A 256 30.26 -4.68 -5.86
N ILE A 257 29.31 -5.04 -6.73
CA ILE A 257 29.60 -5.58 -8.06
C ILE A 257 30.30 -4.51 -8.89
N VAL A 258 29.80 -3.27 -8.91
CA VAL A 258 30.42 -2.15 -9.65
C VAL A 258 31.82 -1.86 -9.11
N MET A 259 31.99 -1.73 -7.79
CA MET A 259 33.29 -1.51 -7.16
C MET A 259 34.26 -2.68 -7.40
N GLY A 260 33.74 -3.91 -7.42
CA GLY A 260 34.51 -5.11 -7.74
C GLY A 260 34.98 -5.14 -9.21
N LEU A 261 34.11 -4.77 -10.16
CA LEU A 261 34.47 -4.64 -11.57
C LEU A 261 35.52 -3.54 -11.80
N VAL A 262 35.36 -2.39 -11.14
CA VAL A 262 36.35 -1.32 -11.15
C VAL A 262 37.68 -1.79 -10.56
N GLY A 263 37.65 -2.44 -9.39
CA GLY A 263 38.85 -2.99 -8.76
C GLY A 263 39.55 -4.04 -9.64
N PHE A 264 38.78 -4.92 -10.28
CA PHE A 264 39.30 -5.92 -11.23
C PHE A 264 39.95 -5.27 -12.45
N ALA A 265 39.33 -4.22 -13.03
CA ALA A 265 39.91 -3.48 -14.14
C ALA A 265 41.24 -2.83 -13.76
N LEU A 266 41.31 -2.21 -12.58
CA LEU A 266 42.54 -1.56 -12.08
C LEU A 266 43.69 -2.52 -11.77
N LEU A 267 43.39 -3.78 -11.44
CA LEU A 267 44.41 -4.79 -11.14
C LEU A 267 44.95 -5.50 -12.39
N ASN A 268 44.20 -5.51 -13.50
CA ASN A 268 44.56 -6.27 -14.71
C ASN A 268 45.00 -5.38 -15.88
N ASN A 269 44.69 -4.08 -15.86
CA ASN A 269 45.03 -3.14 -16.93
C ASN A 269 45.77 -1.93 -16.34
N ASP A 270 47.03 -1.73 -16.71
CA ASP A 270 47.86 -0.61 -16.24
C ASP A 270 47.50 0.75 -16.88
N ASP A 271 46.71 0.75 -17.97
CA ASP A 271 46.29 1.95 -18.73
C ASP A 271 44.86 2.42 -18.41
N VAL A 272 44.23 1.94 -17.33
CA VAL A 272 42.87 2.38 -16.98
C VAL A 272 42.86 3.85 -16.56
N ASP A 273 42.33 4.70 -17.44
CA ASP A 273 42.10 6.12 -17.13
C ASP A 273 40.93 6.26 -16.15
N ILE A 274 41.28 6.30 -14.85
CA ILE A 274 40.35 6.52 -13.73
C ILE A 274 39.57 7.82 -13.91
N VAL A 275 40.20 8.87 -14.47
CA VAL A 275 39.57 10.17 -14.68
C VAL A 275 38.48 10.04 -15.73
N LYS A 276 38.75 9.35 -16.84
CA LYS A 276 37.76 9.04 -17.88
C LYS A 276 36.61 8.20 -17.33
N MET A 277 36.90 7.19 -16.52
CA MET A 277 35.89 6.34 -15.89
C MET A 277 34.97 7.13 -14.95
N LEU A 278 35.54 7.95 -14.05
CA LEU A 278 34.78 8.82 -13.15
C LEU A 278 33.99 9.89 -13.91
N THR A 279 34.55 10.41 -15.01
CA THR A 279 33.88 11.40 -15.87
C THR A 279 32.66 10.77 -16.55
N VAL A 280 32.81 9.59 -17.16
CA VAL A 280 31.70 8.83 -17.76
C VAL A 280 30.63 8.52 -16.71
N TRP A 281 31.03 8.02 -15.55
CA TRP A 281 30.10 7.74 -14.44
C TRP A 281 29.30 8.98 -14.05
N THR A 282 30.00 10.09 -13.80
CA THR A 282 29.40 11.36 -13.39
C THR A 282 28.46 11.88 -14.46
N LEU A 283 28.88 11.87 -15.72
CA LEU A 283 28.12 12.39 -16.85
C LEU A 283 26.82 11.61 -17.08
N PHE A 284 26.89 10.28 -17.14
CA PHE A 284 25.71 9.44 -17.34
C PHE A 284 24.72 9.57 -16.18
N ASN A 285 25.20 9.53 -14.93
CA ASN A 285 24.35 9.72 -13.75
C ASN A 285 23.68 11.10 -13.74
N ALA A 286 24.42 12.16 -14.05
CA ALA A 286 23.90 13.52 -14.07
C ALA A 286 22.86 13.73 -15.19
N ILE A 287 23.18 13.30 -16.42
CA ILE A 287 22.31 13.48 -17.59
C ILE A 287 21.00 12.71 -17.41
N PHE A 288 21.05 11.41 -17.09
CA PHE A 288 19.82 10.62 -16.98
C PHE A 288 18.94 11.07 -15.81
N ALA A 289 19.53 11.47 -14.68
CA ALA A 289 18.77 12.06 -13.58
C ALA A 289 18.12 13.40 -13.96
N ALA A 290 18.83 14.25 -14.69
CA ALA A 290 18.29 15.50 -15.22
C ALA A 290 17.14 15.25 -16.21
N ILE A 291 17.29 14.28 -17.13
CA ILE A 291 16.22 13.87 -18.06
C ILE A 291 15.00 13.38 -17.28
N GLY A 292 15.18 12.53 -16.27
CA GLY A 292 14.08 12.08 -15.42
C GLY A 292 13.33 13.24 -14.75
N CYS A 293 14.07 14.24 -14.26
CA CYS A 293 13.48 15.45 -13.68
C CYS A 293 12.76 16.33 -14.73
N ILE A 294 13.31 16.45 -15.93
CA ILE A 294 12.71 17.18 -17.06
C ILE A 294 11.40 16.51 -17.50
N LEU A 295 11.38 15.17 -17.61
CA LEU A 295 10.18 14.40 -17.96
C LEU A 295 9.08 14.58 -16.91
N ALA A 296 9.45 14.74 -15.63
CA ALA A 296 8.53 15.09 -14.55
C ALA A 296 8.03 16.56 -14.59
N ARG A 297 8.51 17.38 -15.54
CA ARG A 297 8.30 18.84 -15.60
C ARG A 297 8.76 19.54 -14.32
N GLY A 298 9.89 19.10 -13.79
CA GLY A 298 10.55 19.70 -12.63
C GLY A 298 11.04 21.12 -12.92
N HIS A 299 11.14 21.91 -11.85
CA HIS A 299 11.71 23.25 -11.89
C HIS A 299 13.20 23.20 -12.26
N PRO A 300 13.76 24.20 -12.98
CA PRO A 300 15.19 24.23 -13.34
C PRO A 300 16.14 23.96 -12.17
N LEU A 301 15.85 24.51 -10.99
CA LEU A 301 16.65 24.24 -9.78
C LEU A 301 16.58 22.78 -9.31
N ALA A 302 15.44 22.11 -9.48
CA ALA A 302 15.32 20.68 -9.18
C ALA A 302 16.11 19.83 -10.20
N ILE A 303 16.15 20.24 -11.47
CA ILE A 303 16.95 19.59 -12.53
C ILE A 303 18.45 19.72 -12.23
N LEU A 304 18.91 20.92 -11.86
CA LEU A 304 20.31 21.13 -11.44
C LEU A 304 20.66 20.31 -10.19
N THR A 305 19.74 20.26 -9.22
CA THR A 305 19.91 19.45 -8.01
C THR A 305 19.98 17.96 -8.35
N ALA A 306 19.14 17.46 -9.25
CA ALA A 306 19.16 16.09 -9.73
C ALA A 306 20.51 15.74 -10.39
N ALA A 307 20.98 16.60 -11.29
CA ALA A 307 22.25 16.42 -11.99
C ALA A 307 23.44 16.39 -11.03
N ALA A 308 23.46 17.28 -10.03
CA ALA A 308 24.55 17.37 -9.05
C ALA A 308 24.51 16.24 -8.00
N ALA A 309 23.32 15.86 -7.53
CA ALA A 309 23.16 14.84 -6.50
C ALA A 309 23.41 13.42 -7.04
N SER A 310 22.99 13.13 -8.27
CA SER A 310 22.98 11.77 -8.83
C SER A 310 24.33 11.04 -8.76
N PRO A 311 25.46 11.62 -9.22
CA PRO A 311 26.77 10.96 -9.17
C PRO A 311 27.25 10.56 -7.76
N ILE A 312 26.86 11.34 -6.75
CA ILE A 312 27.20 11.10 -5.35
C ILE A 312 26.26 10.04 -4.76
N THR A 313 24.96 10.18 -5.03
CA THR A 313 23.95 9.27 -4.47
C THR A 313 24.00 7.88 -5.08
N SER A 314 24.43 7.73 -6.34
CA SER A 314 24.55 6.42 -6.98
C SER A 314 25.61 5.52 -6.34
N LEU A 315 26.56 6.09 -5.60
CA LEU A 315 27.56 5.36 -4.80
C LEU A 315 27.05 4.96 -3.42
N ASN A 316 25.91 5.51 -2.96
CA ASN A 316 25.35 5.23 -1.64
C ASN A 316 23.88 4.82 -1.73
N PRO A 317 23.54 3.53 -1.56
CA PRO A 317 22.15 3.05 -1.66
C PRO A 317 21.21 3.62 -0.58
N ALA A 318 21.73 4.30 0.44
CA ALA A 318 20.93 4.99 1.45
C ALA A 318 20.48 6.41 1.02
N LEU A 319 20.98 6.92 -0.11
CA LEU A 319 20.65 8.24 -0.65
C LEU A 319 20.12 8.10 -2.08
N ALA A 320 19.21 8.99 -2.47
CA ALA A 320 18.66 8.97 -3.82
C ALA A 320 18.57 10.39 -4.39
N ALA A 321 19.02 10.59 -5.63
CA ALA A 321 19.03 11.89 -6.31
C ALA A 321 17.65 12.56 -6.32
N GLY A 322 16.60 11.77 -6.50
CA GLY A 322 15.21 12.23 -6.50
C GLY A 322 14.73 12.72 -5.15
N TRP A 323 15.31 12.31 -4.02
CA TRP A 323 14.96 12.89 -2.72
C TRP A 323 15.38 14.35 -2.63
N PHE A 324 16.58 14.66 -3.12
CA PHE A 324 17.09 16.04 -3.16
C PHE A 324 16.32 16.88 -4.18
N ALA A 325 16.16 16.37 -5.41
CA ALA A 325 15.40 17.06 -6.45
C ALA A 325 13.93 17.28 -6.06
N GLY A 326 13.29 16.26 -5.47
CA GLY A 326 11.92 16.32 -4.96
C GLY A 326 11.77 17.30 -3.79
N TYR A 327 12.75 17.36 -2.88
CA TYR A 327 12.76 18.35 -1.80
C TYR A 327 12.88 19.78 -2.33
N VAL A 328 13.78 20.01 -3.29
CA VAL A 328 13.92 21.33 -3.95
C VAL A 328 12.64 21.69 -4.70
N GLN A 329 12.04 20.74 -5.42
CA GLN A 329 10.75 20.93 -6.08
C GLN A 329 9.64 21.30 -5.07
N LEU A 330 9.58 20.61 -3.93
CA LEU A 330 8.61 20.87 -2.87
C LEU A 330 8.77 22.27 -2.26
N ARG A 331 10.03 22.73 -2.09
CA ARG A 331 10.33 24.06 -1.55
C ARG A 331 9.97 25.20 -2.51
N ILE A 332 10.18 24.99 -3.81
CA ILE A 332 9.97 26.03 -4.82
C ILE A 332 8.52 26.07 -5.28
N SER A 333 7.94 24.90 -5.54
CA SER A 333 6.56 24.74 -6.02
C SER A 333 5.74 24.06 -4.94
N GLU A 334 5.58 24.76 -3.82
CA GLU A 334 4.85 24.23 -2.68
C GLU A 334 3.37 23.96 -3.05
N PRO A 335 2.87 22.73 -2.83
CA PRO A 335 1.47 22.38 -3.09
C PRO A 335 0.53 23.06 -2.10
N THR A 336 -0.62 23.53 -2.61
CA THR A 336 -1.71 24.02 -1.77
C THR A 336 -2.51 22.87 -1.15
N ALA A 337 -3.34 23.16 -0.15
CA ALA A 337 -4.27 22.16 0.40
C ALA A 337 -5.22 21.61 -0.67
N GLU A 338 -5.61 22.45 -1.63
CA GLU A 338 -6.44 22.05 -2.78
C GLU A 338 -5.68 21.13 -3.73
N ASP A 339 -4.41 21.44 -4.06
CA ASP A 339 -3.56 20.56 -4.89
C ASP A 339 -3.48 19.14 -4.27
N LEU A 340 -3.33 19.08 -2.95
CA LEU A 340 -3.24 17.82 -2.21
C LEU A 340 -4.54 17.03 -2.25
N GLN A 341 -5.68 17.70 -2.08
CA GLN A 341 -7.00 17.07 -2.19
C GLN A 341 -7.27 16.60 -3.63
N LEU A 342 -6.96 17.42 -4.64
CA LEU A 342 -7.13 17.06 -6.05
C LEU A 342 -6.24 15.87 -6.44
N PHE A 343 -5.01 15.81 -5.92
CA PHE A 343 -4.12 14.68 -6.11
C PHE A 343 -4.72 13.39 -5.55
N LEU A 344 -5.34 13.44 -4.37
CA LEU A 344 -5.98 12.28 -3.72
C LEU A 344 -7.34 11.92 -4.32
N LYS A 345 -8.06 12.91 -4.85
CA LYS A 345 -9.34 12.70 -5.54
C LYS A 345 -9.16 12.14 -6.95
N GLY A 346 -7.95 12.24 -7.50
CA GLY A 346 -7.54 11.56 -8.72
C GLY A 346 -8.30 12.05 -9.95
N THR A 347 -7.78 13.09 -10.61
CA THR A 347 -8.06 13.29 -12.04
C THR A 347 -7.13 12.38 -12.85
N SER A 348 -7.47 12.14 -14.13
CA SER A 348 -6.75 11.30 -15.11
C SER A 348 -5.21 11.29 -14.99
N ILE A 349 -4.54 10.27 -15.55
CA ILE A 349 -3.08 10.11 -15.53
C ILE A 349 -2.30 11.39 -15.91
N GLY A 350 -2.81 12.21 -16.84
CA GLY A 350 -2.21 13.50 -17.20
C GLY A 350 -2.28 14.57 -16.10
N GLY A 351 -3.27 14.48 -15.21
CA GLY A 351 -3.48 15.35 -14.06
C GLY A 351 -2.34 15.32 -13.03
N PHE A 352 -1.58 14.23 -12.96
CA PHE A 352 -0.41 14.15 -12.08
C PHE A 352 0.71 15.13 -12.49
N TRP A 353 0.84 15.41 -13.79
CA TRP A 353 1.83 16.37 -14.31
C TRP A 353 1.38 17.83 -14.20
N SER A 354 0.07 18.09 -14.10
CA SER A 354 -0.46 19.45 -13.89
C SER A 354 -0.48 19.83 -12.41
N ASN A 355 -0.81 18.86 -11.54
CA ASN A 355 -0.89 19.06 -10.10
C ASN A 355 0.50 19.26 -9.45
N ARG A 356 0.61 20.18 -8.48
CA ARG A 356 1.89 20.46 -7.79
C ARG A 356 2.37 19.30 -6.92
N ALA A 357 1.48 18.65 -6.18
CA ALA A 357 1.81 17.48 -5.36
C ALA A 357 2.23 16.29 -6.25
N GLY A 358 1.50 16.09 -7.36
CA GLY A 358 1.86 15.10 -8.38
C GLY A 358 3.26 15.34 -8.95
N ARG A 359 3.58 16.58 -9.35
CA ARG A 359 4.92 16.93 -9.85
C ARG A 359 6.04 16.70 -8.84
N VAL A 360 5.84 17.02 -7.57
CA VAL A 360 6.85 16.75 -6.52
C VAL A 360 7.18 15.25 -6.44
N LEU A 361 6.15 14.41 -6.46
CA LEU A 361 6.33 12.97 -6.42
C LEU A 361 6.92 12.42 -7.72
N LEU A 362 6.47 12.91 -8.88
CA LEU A 362 7.00 12.53 -10.20
C LEU A 362 8.47 12.90 -10.33
N VAL A 363 8.86 14.11 -9.90
CA VAL A 363 10.26 14.54 -9.84
C VAL A 363 11.07 13.58 -8.99
N THR A 364 10.55 13.20 -7.82
CA THR A 364 11.22 12.24 -6.93
C THR A 364 11.40 10.87 -7.59
N ALA A 365 10.33 10.32 -8.19
CA ALA A 365 10.33 8.98 -8.76
C ALA A 365 11.13 8.90 -10.07
N LEU A 366 10.88 9.78 -11.04
CA LEU A 366 11.54 9.75 -12.35
C LEU A 366 13.01 10.15 -12.27
N THR A 367 13.41 11.03 -11.34
CA THR A 367 14.83 11.33 -11.10
C THR A 367 15.56 10.12 -10.52
N ASN A 368 14.93 9.37 -9.62
CA ASN A 368 15.51 8.13 -9.09
C ASN A 368 15.66 7.07 -10.19
N LEU A 369 14.64 6.91 -11.04
CA LEU A 369 14.71 6.02 -12.19
C LEU A 369 15.82 6.43 -13.16
N GLY A 370 15.93 7.72 -13.45
CA GLY A 370 17.01 8.28 -14.27
C GLY A 370 18.39 8.02 -13.68
N SER A 371 18.58 8.27 -12.38
CA SER A 371 19.85 7.98 -11.69
C SER A 371 20.22 6.49 -11.78
N MET A 372 19.25 5.58 -11.58
CA MET A 372 19.46 4.15 -11.73
C MET A 372 19.88 3.77 -13.16
N LEU A 373 19.17 4.29 -14.18
CA LEU A 373 19.53 4.05 -15.58
C LEU A 373 20.92 4.59 -15.91
N GLY A 374 21.25 5.80 -15.44
CA GLY A 374 22.57 6.40 -15.63
C GLY A 374 23.70 5.55 -15.07
N ALA A 375 23.53 4.98 -13.87
CA ALA A 375 24.49 4.06 -13.28
C ALA A 375 24.64 2.77 -14.11
N TRP A 376 23.55 2.21 -14.63
CA TRP A 376 23.57 1.03 -15.51
C TRP A 376 24.25 1.30 -16.84
N PHE A 377 23.95 2.42 -17.51
CA PHE A 377 24.58 2.80 -18.77
C PHE A 377 26.07 3.12 -18.59
N ALA A 378 26.45 3.77 -17.48
CA ALA A 378 27.86 3.96 -17.15
C ALA A 378 28.60 2.62 -16.99
N ALA A 379 28.01 1.69 -16.22
CA ALA A 379 28.58 0.36 -16.02
C ALA A 379 28.66 -0.46 -17.32
N ALA A 380 27.62 -0.41 -18.15
CA ALA A 380 27.60 -1.07 -19.46
C ALA A 380 28.63 -0.45 -20.43
N GLY A 381 28.82 0.86 -20.38
CA GLY A 381 29.86 1.57 -21.13
C GLY A 381 31.27 1.12 -20.77
N PHE A 382 31.52 0.75 -19.50
CA PHE A 382 32.80 0.17 -19.09
C PHE A 382 33.02 -1.25 -19.62
N ILE A 383 31.95 -2.05 -19.73
CA ILE A 383 32.02 -3.44 -20.18
C ILE A 383 32.08 -3.54 -21.72
N GLY A 384 31.29 -2.74 -22.44
CA GLY A 384 31.18 -2.81 -23.90
C GLY A 384 32.12 -1.87 -24.66
N GLY A 385 32.62 -0.82 -24.01
CA GLY A 385 33.41 0.23 -24.65
C GLY A 385 34.92 0.01 -24.67
N GLY A 386 35.44 -1.01 -23.97
CA GLY A 386 36.89 -1.18 -23.80
C GLY A 386 37.50 0.10 -23.22
N VAL A 387 37.46 0.27 -21.91
CA VAL A 387 38.42 1.19 -21.26
C VAL A 387 39.78 0.48 -21.23
N THR A 388 40.36 0.36 -22.43
CA THR A 388 41.80 0.36 -22.70
C THR A 388 42.22 1.79 -23.00
#